data_AF-A0A7W0H0X4-F1
#
_entry.id   AF-A0A7W0H0X4-F1
#
_cell.length_a   1.000
_cell.length_b   1.000
_cell.length_c   1.000
_cell.angle_alpha   90.00
_cell.angle_beta   90.00
_cell.angle_gamma   90.00
#
_symmetry.space_group_name_H-M   'P 1'
#
loop_
_entity.id
_entity.type
_entity.pdbx_description
1 polymer ?
#
loop_
_entity_poly.entity_id
_entity_poly.type
_entity_poly.pdbx_seq_one_letter_code
_entity_poly.pdbx_strand_id
1 'polypeptide(L)'
;MAEIARDEGFRLNGAKTRAMARSARQQLCGVVVNEHPNVPRREYDLLKAILHDAARNGPAAANRGDHPDFRAHRLGRIAWVEQLNPPRGQRLRERFEAISWAHP
;
A
#
# COMPACT_ATOMS: atom_id res chain seq x y z
N MET A 1 26.80 11.40 12.93
CA MET A 1 26.02 10.17 12.63
C MET A 1 26.90 8.97 12.31
N ALA A 2 27.92 9.10 11.44
CA ALA A 2 28.81 7.96 11.15
C ALA A 2 29.70 7.55 12.33
N GLU A 3 29.98 8.45 13.27
CA GLU A 3 30.80 8.22 14.46
C GLU A 3 30.14 7.27 15.45
N ILE A 4 28.91 7.58 15.91
CA ILE A 4 28.11 6.69 16.78
C ILE A 4 27.98 5.28 16.17
N ALA A 5 27.70 5.17 14.86
CA ALA A 5 27.58 3.86 14.22
C ALA A 5 28.90 3.07 14.24
N ARG A 6 30.04 3.75 14.12
CA ARG A 6 31.37 3.12 14.16
C ARG A 6 31.77 2.69 15.56
N ASP A 7 31.47 3.51 16.57
CA ASP A 7 31.76 3.21 17.98
C ASP A 7 30.98 1.96 18.45
N GLU A 8 29.78 1.76 17.91
CA GLU A 8 28.94 0.57 18.11
C GLU A 8 29.35 -0.63 17.21
N GLY A 9 30.42 -0.51 16.42
CA GLY A 9 30.93 -1.59 15.55
C GLY A 9 30.17 -1.77 14.22
N PHE A 10 29.24 -0.89 13.88
CA PHE A 10 28.49 -0.93 12.62
C PHE A 10 29.17 -0.13 11.50
N ARG A 11 28.90 -0.52 10.25
CA ARG A 11 29.34 0.21 9.05
C ARG A 11 28.13 0.67 8.23
N LEU A 12 28.08 1.95 7.92
CA LEU A 12 27.05 2.50 7.04
C LEU A 12 27.29 2.06 5.59
N ASN A 13 26.23 1.65 4.89
CA ASN A 13 26.28 1.36 3.47
C ASN A 13 26.07 2.66 2.67
N GLY A 14 27.15 3.27 2.18
CA GLY A 14 27.12 4.53 1.45
C GLY A 14 26.22 4.54 0.21
N ALA A 15 25.96 3.39 -0.43
CA ALA A 15 25.03 3.30 -1.56
C ALA A 15 23.56 3.45 -1.12
N LYS A 16 23.24 3.08 0.12
CA LYS A 16 21.90 3.14 0.73
C LYS A 16 21.71 4.35 1.65
N THR A 17 22.78 5.01 2.09
CA THR A 17 22.73 6.18 2.99
C THR A 17 22.77 7.48 2.20
N ARG A 18 21.68 8.27 2.27
CA ARG A 18 21.57 9.58 1.60
C ARG A 18 20.72 10.53 2.45
N ALA A 19 21.08 11.80 2.49
CA ALA A 19 20.18 12.84 2.99
C ALA A 19 19.19 13.21 1.88
N MET A 20 17.89 13.06 2.14
CA MET A 20 16.83 13.37 1.18
C MET A 20 16.13 14.67 1.56
N ALA A 21 15.99 15.60 0.62
CA ALA A 21 15.20 16.81 0.81
C ALA A 21 13.71 16.46 1.02
N ARG A 22 12.98 17.30 1.78
CA ARG A 22 11.54 17.12 2.06
C ARG A 22 10.68 17.10 0.79
N SER A 23 11.12 17.79 -0.27
CA SER A 23 10.44 17.83 -1.58
C SER A 23 10.56 16.52 -2.36
N ALA A 24 11.56 15.69 -2.09
CA ALA A 24 11.73 14.39 -2.72
C ALA A 24 10.85 13.34 -2.01
N ARG A 25 10.29 12.40 -2.77
CA ARG A 25 9.51 11.29 -2.19
C ARG A 25 10.41 10.39 -1.33
N GLN A 26 10.14 10.32 -0.04
CA GLN A 26 10.80 9.47 0.94
C GLN A 26 9.95 8.23 1.19
N GLN A 27 10.58 7.05 1.17
CA GLN A 27 9.91 5.77 1.40
C GLN A 27 10.62 4.96 2.47
N LEU A 28 9.84 4.35 3.36
CA LEU A 28 10.29 3.42 4.38
C LEU A 28 9.35 2.22 4.41
N CYS A 29 9.89 1.01 4.28
CA CYS A 29 9.10 -0.24 4.30
C CYS A 29 7.87 -0.22 3.37
N GLY A 30 7.99 0.38 2.18
CA GLY A 30 6.90 0.50 1.20
C GLY A 30 5.91 1.65 1.44
N VAL A 31 6.06 2.40 2.54
CA VAL A 31 5.20 3.51 2.93
C VAL A 31 5.89 4.84 2.61
N VAL A 32 5.13 5.85 2.18
CA VAL A 32 5.62 7.22 1.99
C VAL A 32 5.60 7.96 3.33
N VAL A 33 6.67 8.69 3.67
CA VAL A 33 6.86 9.28 5.01
C VAL A 33 7.17 10.78 5.02
N ASN A 34 7.01 11.48 3.89
CA ASN A 34 7.39 12.90 3.75
C ASN A 34 6.82 13.85 4.81
N GLU A 35 5.60 13.58 5.29
CA GLU A 35 4.91 14.40 6.30
C GLU A 35 4.29 13.50 7.36
N HIS A 36 3.49 12.53 6.93
CA HIS A 36 2.97 11.45 7.74
C HIS A 36 3.03 10.14 6.95
N PRO A 37 2.99 8.97 7.61
CA PRO A 37 2.89 7.68 6.93
C PRO A 37 1.71 7.67 5.96
N ASN A 38 1.93 7.27 4.71
CA ASN A 38 0.90 7.24 3.69
C ASN A 38 1.18 6.16 2.64
N VAL A 39 0.11 5.63 2.05
CA VAL A 39 0.20 4.66 0.95
C VAL A 39 0.76 5.31 -0.32
N PRO A 40 1.66 4.64 -1.06
CA PRO A 40 2.03 5.03 -2.41
C PRO A 40 0.81 5.30 -3.31
N ARG A 41 0.79 6.43 -4.02
CA ARG A 41 -0.30 6.77 -4.94
C ARG A 41 -0.58 5.64 -5.95
N ARG A 42 0.47 5.05 -6.53
CA ARG A 42 0.35 3.93 -7.47
C ARG A 42 -0.37 2.73 -6.87
N GLU A 43 -0.11 2.40 -5.61
CA GLU A 43 -0.77 1.27 -4.95
C GLU A 43 -2.25 1.55 -4.67
N TYR A 44 -2.55 2.75 -4.20
CA TYR A 44 -3.93 3.18 -4.01
C TYR A 44 -4.72 3.18 -5.33
N ASP A 45 -4.14 3.73 -6.40
CA ASP A 45 -4.76 3.78 -7.72
C ASP A 45 -4.96 2.36 -8.31
N LEU A 46 -3.99 1.46 -8.13
CA LEU A 46 -4.12 0.06 -8.53
C LEU A 46 -5.26 -0.64 -7.78
N LEU A 47 -5.31 -0.49 -6.44
CA LEU A 47 -6.35 -1.11 -5.64
C LEU A 47 -7.74 -0.57 -6.02
N LYS A 48 -7.85 0.75 -6.22
CA LYS A 48 -9.07 1.39 -6.73
C LYS A 48 -9.49 0.84 -8.09
N ALA A 49 -8.55 0.65 -9.01
CA ALA A 49 -8.82 0.11 -10.34
C ALA A 49 -9.32 -1.35 -10.28
N ILE A 50 -8.70 -2.18 -9.43
CA ILE A 50 -9.13 -3.57 -9.23
C ILE A 50 -10.55 -3.63 -8.66
N LEU A 51 -10.88 -2.81 -7.67
CA LEU A 51 -12.23 -2.77 -7.10
C LEU A 51 -13.27 -2.28 -8.13
N HIS A 52 -12.89 -1.33 -8.98
CA HIS A 52 -13.75 -0.87 -10.08
C HIS A 52 -13.99 -1.97 -11.12
N ASP A 53 -12.94 -2.69 -11.52
CA ASP A 53 -13.02 -3.83 -12.43
C ASP A 53 -13.91 -4.93 -11.85
N ALA A 54 -13.75 -5.24 -10.56
CA ALA A 54 -14.55 -6.24 -9.86
C ALA A 54 -16.04 -5.84 -9.77
N ALA A 55 -16.34 -4.56 -9.54
CA ALA A 55 -17.71 -4.06 -9.52
C ALA A 55 -18.37 -4.10 -10.91
N ARG A 56 -17.59 -3.93 -11.99
CA ARG A 56 -18.09 -3.85 -13.36
C ARG A 56 -18.19 -5.21 -14.04
N ASN A 57 -17.16 -6.03 -13.90
CA ASN A 57 -16.97 -7.29 -14.64
C ASN A 57 -17.05 -8.52 -13.74
N GLY A 58 -17.26 -8.33 -12.43
CA GLY A 58 -17.32 -9.38 -11.43
C GLY A 58 -15.95 -9.72 -10.80
N PRO A 59 -15.94 -10.30 -9.58
CA PRO A 59 -14.70 -10.62 -8.87
C PRO A 59 -13.76 -11.56 -9.62
N ALA A 60 -14.30 -12.54 -10.36
CA ALA A 60 -13.50 -13.52 -11.10
C ALA A 60 -12.69 -12.86 -12.23
N ALA A 61 -13.32 -11.97 -13.01
CA ALA A 61 -12.64 -11.24 -14.09
C ALA A 61 -11.55 -10.29 -13.56
N ALA A 62 -11.76 -9.74 -12.35
CA ALA A 62 -10.78 -8.86 -11.71
C ALA A 62 -9.61 -9.61 -11.05
N ASN A 63 -9.72 -10.92 -10.83
CA ASN A 63 -8.68 -11.74 -10.18
C ASN A 63 -7.55 -12.15 -11.13
N ARG A 64 -6.84 -11.18 -11.69
CA ARG A 64 -5.74 -11.42 -12.65
C ARG A 64 -4.49 -12.05 -12.04
N GLY A 65 -4.38 -12.03 -10.71
CA GLY A 65 -3.28 -12.61 -9.95
C GLY A 65 -3.57 -14.01 -9.40
N ASP A 66 -4.71 -14.60 -9.78
CA ASP A 66 -5.14 -15.93 -9.37
C ASP A 66 -5.09 -16.15 -7.85
N HIS A 67 -5.58 -15.17 -7.09
CA HIS A 67 -5.65 -15.27 -5.64
C HIS A 67 -6.77 -16.25 -5.24
N PRO A 68 -6.47 -17.32 -4.47
CA PRO A 68 -7.47 -18.34 -4.09
C PRO A 68 -8.66 -17.75 -3.32
N ASP A 69 -8.38 -16.82 -2.40
CA ASP A 69 -9.41 -16.01 -1.75
C ASP A 69 -9.21 -14.54 -2.13
N PHE A 70 -9.69 -14.20 -3.33
CA PHE A 70 -9.60 -12.84 -3.85
C PHE A 70 -10.30 -11.82 -2.93
N ARG A 71 -11.42 -12.21 -2.31
CA ARG A 71 -12.19 -11.34 -1.41
C ARG A 71 -11.38 -10.97 -0.17
N ALA A 72 -10.87 -11.97 0.55
CA ALA A 72 -10.05 -11.74 1.75
C ALA A 72 -8.75 -11.02 1.41
N HIS A 73 -8.13 -11.35 0.28
CA HIS A 73 -6.91 -10.69 -0.15
C HIS A 73 -7.14 -9.19 -0.43
N ARG A 74 -8.25 -8.82 -1.08
CA ARG A 74 -8.61 -7.40 -1.29
C ARG A 74 -8.94 -6.70 0.02
N LEU A 75 -9.69 -7.34 0.90
CA LEU A 75 -10.06 -6.79 2.20
C LEU A 75 -8.81 -6.51 3.07
N GLY A 76 -7.84 -7.42 3.11
CA GLY A 76 -6.58 -7.23 3.83
C GLY A 76 -5.77 -6.04 3.28
N ARG A 77 -5.74 -5.87 1.96
CA ARG A 77 -5.09 -4.70 1.33
C ARG A 77 -5.78 -3.39 1.67
N ILE A 78 -7.12 -3.38 1.77
CA ILE A 78 -7.90 -2.21 2.20
C ILE A 78 -7.59 -1.87 3.66
N ALA A 79 -7.59 -2.88 4.55
CA ALA A 79 -7.29 -2.69 5.97
C ALA A 79 -5.89 -2.10 6.20
N TRP A 80 -4.89 -2.55 5.44
CA TRP A 80 -3.55 -1.97 5.49
C TRP A 80 -3.53 -0.49 5.03
N VAL A 81 -4.27 -0.14 3.97
CA VAL A 81 -4.40 1.26 3.55
C VAL A 81 -5.11 2.10 4.62
N GLU A 82 -6.17 1.55 5.23
CA GLU A 82 -6.94 2.21 6.28
C GLU A 82 -6.11 2.49 7.53
N GLN A 83 -5.20 1.57 7.91
CA GLN A 83 -4.24 1.77 8.99
C GLN A 83 -3.31 2.97 8.74
N LEU A 84 -2.89 3.20 7.49
CA LEU A 84 -1.97 4.28 7.11
C LEU A 84 -2.70 5.59 6.81
N ASN A 85 -3.91 5.51 6.25
CA ASN A 85 -4.70 6.64 5.79
C ASN A 85 -6.19 6.28 5.88
N PRO A 86 -6.84 6.53 7.04
CA PRO A 86 -8.22 6.12 7.26
C PRO A 86 -9.21 6.67 6.21
N PRO A 87 -9.16 7.96 5.81
CA PRO A 87 -10.06 8.48 4.78
C PRO A 87 -9.91 7.79 3.42
N ARG A 88 -8.69 7.42 3.02
CA ARG A 88 -8.46 6.66 1.78
C ARG A 88 -8.93 5.21 1.91
N GLY A 89 -8.68 4.58 3.05
CA GLY A 89 -9.15 3.24 3.37
C GLY A 89 -10.67 3.12 3.29
N GLN A 90 -11.37 4.05 3.93
CA GLN A 90 -12.84 4.09 3.96
C GLN A 90 -13.45 4.20 2.55
N ARG A 91 -12.89 5.06 1.68
CA ARG A 91 -13.32 5.17 0.27
C ARG A 91 -13.10 3.89 -0.54
N LEU A 92 -12.11 3.08 -0.18
CA LEU A 92 -11.89 1.77 -0.82
C LEU A 92 -12.84 0.73 -0.25
N ARG A 93 -13.09 0.77 1.07
CA ARG A 93 -14.07 -0.08 1.74
C ARG A 93 -15.47 0.11 1.17
N GLU A 94 -15.93 1.36 1.00
CA GLU A 94 -17.21 1.67 0.36
C GLU A 94 -17.35 1.03 -1.03
N ARG A 95 -16.29 1.11 -1.86
CA ARG A 95 -16.28 0.43 -3.17
C ARG A 95 -16.28 -1.08 -3.06
N PHE A 96 -15.60 -1.62 -2.05
CA PHE A 96 -15.53 -3.06 -1.81
C PHE A 96 -16.88 -3.64 -1.40
N GLU A 97 -17.63 -2.95 -0.54
CA GLU A 97 -18.98 -3.36 -0.11
C GLU A 97 -20.00 -3.27 -1.26
N ALA A 98 -19.78 -2.39 -2.24
CA ALA A 98 -20.64 -2.28 -3.42
C ALA A 98 -20.46 -3.42 -4.45
N ILE A 99 -19.46 -4.28 -4.29
CA ILE A 99 -19.22 -5.39 -5.21
C ILE A 99 -20.16 -6.54 -4.87
N SER A 100 -20.85 -7.07 -5.88
CA SER A 100 -21.57 -8.34 -5.78
C SER A 100 -20.57 -9.49 -5.72
N TRP A 101 -20.20 -9.88 -4.51
CA TRP A 101 -19.45 -11.10 -4.26
C TRP A 101 -20.42 -12.27 -4.44
N ALA A 102 -20.31 -12.98 -5.57
CA ALA A 102 -20.96 -14.28 -5.67
C ALA A 102 -20.45 -15.14 -4.49
N HIS A 103 -21.38 -15.68 -3.69
CA HIS A 103 -21.00 -16.63 -2.65
C HIS A 103 -20.31 -17.84 -3.33
N PRO A 104 -19.28 -18.42 -2.67
CA PRO A 104 -18.76 -19.71 -3.11
C PRO A 104 -19.86 -20.78 -3.15
#